data_AF-A0ABD0YAH8-F1
#
_entry.id   AF-A0ABD0YAH8-F1
#
_cell.length_a   1.000
_cell.length_b   1.000
_cell.length_c   1.000
_cell.angle_alpha   90.00
_cell.angle_beta   90.00
_cell.angle_gamma   90.00
#
_symmetry.space_group_name_H-M   'P 1'
#
loop_
_entity.id
_entity.type
_entity.pdbx_description
1 polymer ?
#
loop_
_entity_poly.entity_id
_entity_poly.type
_entity_poly.pdbx_seq_one_letter_code
_entity_poly.pdbx_strand_id
1 'polypeptide(L)'
;MRGDVFFNFYFVFQSQRLYWCDLKTIVRIFYNGTGREVILDSGTASPFALAYHQDIVYWIDRTGDKGFMKAVQVSESVVGRRAATLTLGDDLGSTKDIAVFSVGRQRGTNPCAEDDGGCEELCLYDGKRPVCACPGRTVGPDGKNCAGGSTYLHRRTSHENAPMRLQ
;
A
#
# COMPACT_ATOMS: atom_id res chain seq x y z
N MET A 1 0.95 19.34 -7.94
CA MET A 1 1.25 17.93 -8.23
C MET A 1 0.63 17.64 -9.59
N ARG A 2 1.43 17.42 -10.64
CA ARG A 2 0.89 17.04 -11.96
C ARG A 2 0.18 15.68 -11.82
N GLY A 3 -0.87 15.47 -12.60
CA GLY A 3 -1.74 14.29 -12.56
C GLY A 3 -1.07 13.00 -13.04
N ASP A 4 0.02 12.62 -12.38
CA ASP A 4 0.73 11.38 -12.63
C ASP A 4 -0.10 10.23 -12.04
N VAL A 5 -0.40 9.22 -12.87
CA VAL A 5 -1.15 8.03 -12.45
C VAL A 5 -0.16 7.06 -11.81
N PHE A 6 -0.29 6.85 -10.51
CA PHE A 6 0.46 5.84 -9.76
C PHE A 6 -0.44 4.63 -9.55
N PHE A 7 0.07 3.43 -9.87
CA PHE A 7 -0.74 2.21 -9.78
C PHE A 7 -0.56 1.49 -8.45
N ASN A 8 0.63 1.55 -7.86
CA ASN A 8 0.95 0.85 -6.62
C ASN A 8 2.11 1.53 -5.87
N PHE A 9 2.01 1.57 -4.54
CA PHE A 9 3.03 2.07 -3.63
C PHE A 9 3.51 0.95 -2.70
N TYR A 10 4.81 0.91 -2.43
CA TYR A 10 5.40 -0.10 -1.58
C TYR A 10 6.44 0.49 -0.62
N PHE A 11 6.19 0.30 0.67
CA PHE A 11 7.02 0.81 1.76
C PHE A 11 8.04 -0.25 2.20
N VAL A 12 9.32 0.13 2.26
CA VAL A 12 10.43 -0.71 2.74
C VAL A 12 11.01 -0.09 4.01
N PHE A 13 10.58 -0.61 5.16
CA PHE A 13 10.91 -0.04 6.47
C PHE A 13 12.41 -0.07 6.80
N GLN A 14 13.12 -1.15 6.43
CA GLN A 14 14.54 -1.32 6.78
C GLN A 14 15.43 -0.25 6.16
N SER A 15 15.11 0.20 4.94
CA SER A 15 15.86 1.25 4.23
C SER A 15 15.15 2.60 4.21
N GLN A 16 13.98 2.72 4.85
CA GLN A 16 13.12 3.90 4.83
C GLN A 16 12.85 4.43 3.42
N ARG A 17 12.53 3.51 2.50
CA ARG A 17 12.31 3.82 1.09
C ARG A 17 10.90 3.47 0.64
N LEU A 18 10.34 4.36 -0.17
CA LEU A 18 9.08 4.17 -0.88
C LEU A 18 9.40 3.84 -2.34
N TYR A 19 8.82 2.75 -2.84
CA TYR A 19 8.89 2.32 -4.23
C TYR A 19 7.52 2.50 -4.87
N TRP A 20 7.48 2.91 -6.13
CA TRP A 20 6.25 2.93 -6.90
C TRP A 20 6.53 2.74 -8.38
N CYS A 21 5.47 2.44 -9.12
CA CYS A 21 5.50 2.41 -10.57
C CYS A 21 4.47 3.37 -11.16
N ASP A 22 4.80 3.88 -12.33
CA ASP A 22 3.88 4.53 -13.26
C ASP A 22 3.77 3.71 -14.54
N LEU A 23 3.14 4.24 -15.59
CA LEU A 23 2.94 3.53 -16.86
C LEU A 23 4.24 3.02 -17.54
N LYS A 24 5.42 3.52 -17.16
CA LYS A 24 6.70 3.24 -17.85
C LYS A 24 7.86 2.96 -16.91
N THR A 25 7.83 3.53 -15.71
CA THR A 25 8.97 3.56 -14.81
C THR A 25 8.68 2.88 -13.48
N ILE A 26 9.73 2.35 -12.89
CA ILE A 26 9.77 1.97 -11.48
C ILE A 26 10.79 2.87 -10.82
N VAL A 27 10.40 3.50 -9.72
CA VAL A 27 11.20 4.50 -9.04
C VAL A 27 11.17 4.27 -7.53
N ARG A 28 12.19 4.79 -6.84
CA ARG A 28 12.25 4.80 -5.38
C ARG A 28 12.66 6.15 -4.84
N ILE A 29 12.30 6.43 -3.60
CA ILE A 29 12.66 7.64 -2.86
C ILE A 29 12.78 7.33 -1.37
N PHE A 30 13.53 8.14 -0.62
CA PHE A 30 13.49 8.07 0.84
C PHE A 30 12.17 8.62 1.38
N TYR A 31 11.73 8.16 2.56
CA TYR A 31 10.49 8.65 3.20
C TYR A 31 10.49 10.15 3.48
N ASN A 32 11.66 10.79 3.61
CA ASN A 32 11.80 12.23 3.74
C ASN A 32 11.66 12.99 2.40
N GLY A 33 11.40 12.28 1.29
CA GLY A 33 11.23 12.85 -0.04
C GLY A 33 12.53 13.14 -0.80
N THR A 34 13.69 12.73 -0.29
CA THR A 34 14.99 12.90 -0.98
C THR A 34 15.43 11.63 -1.68
N GLY A 35 16.51 11.70 -2.48
CA GLY A 35 17.12 10.51 -3.10
C GLY A 35 16.19 9.80 -4.09
N ARG A 36 15.45 10.55 -4.91
CA ARG A 36 14.61 9.98 -5.97
C ARG A 36 15.49 9.33 -7.02
N GLU A 37 15.26 8.05 -7.28
CA GLU A 37 16.02 7.23 -8.21
C GLU A 37 15.10 6.45 -9.14
N VAL A 38 15.50 6.31 -10.40
CA VAL A 38 14.79 5.50 -11.40
C VAL A 38 15.46 4.13 -11.51
N ILE A 39 14.70 3.08 -11.20
CA ILE A 39 15.14 1.69 -11.22
C ILE A 39 14.93 1.08 -12.60
N LEU A 40 13.78 1.38 -13.20
CA LEU A 40 13.40 0.94 -14.53
C LEU A 40 12.91 2.15 -15.31
N ASP A 41 13.49 2.36 -16.49
CA ASP A 41 12.99 3.26 -17.53
C ASP A 41 13.17 2.56 -18.88
N SER A 42 12.33 1.55 -19.07
CA SER A 42 12.27 0.82 -20.33
C SER A 42 11.04 1.32 -21.05
N GLY A 43 11.21 2.09 -22.13
CA GLY A 43 10.08 2.65 -22.88
C GLY A 43 9.10 1.61 -23.46
N THR A 44 9.44 0.32 -23.33
CA THR A 44 8.60 -0.83 -23.70
C THR A 44 7.96 -1.55 -22.53
N ALA A 45 8.38 -1.30 -21.29
CA ALA A 45 7.80 -1.95 -20.11
C ALA A 45 6.53 -1.21 -19.68
N SER A 46 5.58 -1.95 -19.11
CA SER A 46 4.32 -1.42 -18.56
C SER A 46 4.10 -1.95 -17.14
N PRO A 47 4.88 -1.47 -16.15
CA PRO A 47 4.74 -1.95 -14.78
C PRO A 47 3.40 -1.50 -14.18
N PHE A 48 2.73 -2.38 -13.43
CA PHE A 48 1.38 -2.13 -12.89
C PHE A 48 1.29 -2.28 -11.37
N ALA A 49 1.81 -3.37 -10.82
CA ALA A 49 1.87 -3.59 -9.38
C ALA A 49 3.24 -4.13 -9.04
N LEU A 50 3.78 -3.75 -7.87
CA LEU A 50 5.12 -4.14 -7.47
C LEU A 50 5.17 -4.65 -6.04
N ALA A 51 6.18 -5.48 -5.78
CA ALA A 51 6.54 -5.89 -4.44
C ALA A 51 8.07 -5.91 -4.28
N TYR A 52 8.56 -5.78 -3.05
CA TYR A 52 10.00 -5.79 -2.76
C TYR A 52 10.34 -6.78 -1.65
N HIS A 53 11.41 -7.55 -1.84
CA HIS A 53 11.97 -8.41 -0.81
C HIS A 53 13.47 -8.62 -1.05
N GLN A 54 14.27 -8.52 0.02
CA GLN A 54 15.72 -8.82 -0.02
C GLN A 54 16.43 -8.20 -1.22
N ASP A 55 16.28 -6.88 -1.40
CA ASP A 55 16.92 -6.14 -2.49
C ASP A 55 16.47 -6.52 -3.91
N ILE A 56 15.35 -7.24 -4.05
CA ILE A 56 14.72 -7.54 -5.33
C ILE A 56 13.38 -6.81 -5.40
N VAL A 57 13.17 -6.08 -6.49
CA VAL A 57 11.86 -5.57 -6.87
C VAL A 57 11.23 -6.54 -7.87
N TYR A 58 10.03 -6.99 -7.54
CA TYR A 58 9.15 -7.80 -8.38
C TYR A 58 8.04 -6.90 -8.92
N TRP A 59 7.63 -7.09 -10.16
CA TRP A 59 6.47 -6.37 -10.70
C TRP A 59 5.68 -7.18 -11.71
N ILE A 60 4.40 -6.86 -11.81
CA ILE A 60 3.55 -7.25 -12.94
C ILE A 60 3.88 -6.31 -14.09
N ASP A 61 4.39 -6.85 -15.19
CA ASP A 61 4.57 -6.16 -16.44
C ASP A 61 3.40 -6.47 -17.38
N ARG A 62 2.63 -5.45 -17.75
CA ARG A 62 1.45 -5.52 -18.61
C ARG A 62 1.77 -5.27 -20.09
N THR A 63 3.01 -5.47 -20.50
CA THR A 63 3.36 -5.45 -21.92
C THR A 63 2.66 -6.62 -22.62
N GLY A 64 1.70 -6.34 -23.50
CA GLY A 64 0.89 -7.34 -24.20
C GLY A 64 -0.23 -7.95 -23.34
N ASP A 65 -0.91 -8.97 -23.87
CA ASP A 65 -2.20 -9.42 -23.34
C ASP A 65 -2.09 -10.36 -22.11
N LYS A 66 -0.98 -11.09 -22.01
CA LYS A 66 -0.81 -12.16 -21.01
C LYS A 66 -0.33 -11.65 -19.65
N GLY A 67 0.42 -10.55 -19.62
CA GLY A 67 1.11 -10.08 -18.42
C GLY A 67 2.26 -10.99 -17.99
N PHE A 68 3.32 -10.41 -17.44
CA PHE A 68 4.54 -11.12 -17.04
C PHE A 68 4.91 -10.78 -15.60
N MET A 69 5.42 -11.78 -14.88
CA MET A 69 6.10 -11.55 -13.60
C MET A 69 7.56 -11.27 -13.89
N LYS A 70 8.04 -10.10 -13.50
CA LYS A 70 9.44 -9.72 -13.68
C LYS A 70 10.10 -9.35 -12.35
N ALA A 71 11.42 -9.43 -12.33
CA ALA A 71 12.23 -9.09 -11.18
C ALA A 71 13.53 -8.36 -11.57
N VAL A 72 14.03 -7.54 -10.66
CA VAL A 72 15.30 -6.83 -10.79
C VAL A 72 15.96 -6.69 -9.43
N GLN A 73 17.25 -7.01 -9.36
CA GLN A 73 18.06 -6.76 -8.17
C GLN A 73 18.38 -5.26 -8.10
N VAL A 74 18.01 -4.62 -7.00
CA VAL A 74 18.32 -3.23 -6.71
C VAL A 74 19.42 -3.17 -5.66
N SER A 75 20.60 -2.67 -6.01
CA SER A 75 21.64 -2.31 -5.04
C SER A 75 22.07 -0.86 -5.24
N GLU A 76 22.68 -0.25 -4.22
CA GLU A 76 23.16 1.14 -4.27
C GLU A 76 24.10 1.39 -5.46
N SER A 77 24.81 0.36 -5.93
CA SER A 77 25.77 0.43 -7.02
C SER A 77 25.16 0.34 -8.43
N VAL A 78 23.85 0.11 -8.56
CA VAL A 78 23.16 -0.08 -9.84
C VAL A 78 22.50 1.20 -10.35
N VAL A 79 22.49 2.28 -9.55
CA VAL A 79 21.94 3.59 -9.93
C VAL A 79 22.60 4.10 -11.21
N GLY A 80 21.85 4.15 -12.31
CA GLY A 80 22.32 4.63 -13.62
C GLY A 80 22.82 3.55 -14.59
N ARG A 81 22.82 2.26 -14.23
CA ARG A 81 23.03 1.15 -15.17
C ARG A 81 21.69 0.54 -15.55
N ARG A 82 21.52 0.12 -16.82
CA ARG A 82 20.41 -0.74 -17.22
C ARG A 82 20.51 -2.04 -16.43
N ALA A 83 19.75 -2.15 -15.34
CA ALA A 83 19.68 -3.36 -14.55
C ALA A 83 19.05 -4.47 -15.40
N ALA A 84 19.70 -5.64 -15.43
CA ALA A 84 19.16 -6.78 -16.15
C ALA A 84 17.88 -7.25 -15.46
N THR A 85 16.76 -7.23 -16.19
CA THR A 85 15.47 -7.71 -15.69
C THR A 85 15.34 -9.20 -15.98
N LEU A 86 14.81 -9.95 -15.01
CA LEU A 86 14.50 -11.37 -15.15
C LEU A 86 12.99 -11.56 -15.31
N THR A 87 12.55 -12.38 -16.26
CA THR A 87 11.18 -12.87 -16.33
C THR A 87 11.06 -14.15 -15.49
N LEU A 88 10.20 -14.13 -14.48
CA LEU A 88 9.96 -15.24 -13.56
C LEU A 88 8.76 -16.09 -13.97
N GLY A 89 7.83 -15.53 -14.73
CA GLY A 89 6.63 -16.21 -15.18
C GLY A 89 5.84 -15.35 -16.17
N ASP A 90 4.92 -15.99 -16.86
CA ASP A 90 4.02 -15.40 -17.84
C ASP A 90 2.55 -15.79 -17.58
N ASP A 91 1.65 -15.25 -18.39
CA ASP A 91 0.21 -15.53 -18.35
C ASP A 91 -0.44 -15.25 -17.00
N LEU A 92 -0.19 -14.06 -16.47
CA LEU A 92 -0.81 -13.55 -15.25
C LEU A 92 -2.28 -13.14 -15.46
N GLY A 93 -2.85 -13.30 -16.66
CA GLY A 93 -4.25 -13.00 -16.95
C GLY A 93 -4.67 -11.61 -16.47
N SER A 94 -5.73 -11.51 -15.67
CA SER A 94 -6.26 -10.24 -15.16
C SER A 94 -5.70 -9.81 -13.78
N THR A 95 -4.61 -10.42 -13.29
CA THR A 95 -4.01 -10.16 -11.96
C THR A 95 -3.76 -8.69 -11.68
N LYS A 96 -4.34 -8.15 -10.61
CA LYS A 96 -4.31 -6.72 -10.31
C LYS A 96 -3.22 -6.30 -9.35
N ASP A 97 -2.74 -7.22 -8.51
CA ASP A 97 -1.77 -6.89 -7.48
C ASP A 97 -0.86 -8.07 -7.16
N ILE A 98 0.29 -7.77 -6.55
CA ILE A 98 1.22 -8.76 -5.98
C ILE A 98 1.70 -8.31 -4.61
N ALA A 99 1.90 -9.29 -3.73
CA ALA A 99 2.51 -9.06 -2.43
C ALA A 99 3.49 -10.18 -2.10
N VAL A 100 4.56 -9.83 -1.40
CA VAL A 100 5.45 -10.81 -0.78
C VAL A 100 4.91 -11.17 0.58
N PHE A 101 4.59 -12.44 0.76
CA PHE A 101 4.30 -13.04 2.06
C PHE A 101 5.61 -13.44 2.74
N SER A 102 5.92 -12.83 3.88
CA SER A 102 7.09 -13.16 4.69
C SER A 102 6.87 -12.72 6.13
N VAL A 103 7.21 -13.58 7.10
CA VAL A 103 7.13 -13.29 8.54
C VAL A 103 7.96 -12.04 8.90
N GLY A 104 9.05 -11.80 8.18
CA GLY A 104 9.92 -10.64 8.42
C GLY A 104 9.35 -9.30 7.95
N ARG A 105 8.19 -9.27 7.29
CA ARG A 105 7.63 -8.06 6.66
C ARG A 105 6.73 -7.26 7.59
N GLN A 106 5.91 -7.93 8.42
CA GLN A 106 5.03 -7.29 9.40
C GLN A 106 5.73 -7.22 10.75
N ARG A 107 6.75 -6.36 10.82
CA ARG A 107 7.53 -6.13 12.04
C ARG A 107 7.15 -4.81 12.70
N GLY A 108 7.49 -4.73 13.98
CA GLY A 108 7.11 -3.60 14.82
C GLY A 108 5.81 -3.90 15.55
N THR A 109 5.60 -3.16 16.63
CA THR A 109 4.37 -3.16 17.39
C THR A 109 4.03 -1.71 17.72
N ASN A 110 2.82 -1.48 18.18
CA ASN A 110 2.39 -0.21 18.72
C ASN A 110 1.43 -0.49 19.89
N PRO A 111 1.06 0.51 20.70
CA PRO A 111 0.22 0.26 21.87
C PRO A 111 -1.20 -0.25 21.55
N CYS A 112 -1.66 -0.23 20.29
CA CYS A 112 -2.90 -0.91 19.87
C CYS A 112 -2.77 -2.44 19.86
N ALA A 113 -1.56 -3.00 19.85
CA ALA A 113 -1.39 -4.45 19.89
C ALA A 113 -1.82 -5.07 21.24
N GLU A 114 -1.85 -4.25 22.29
CA GLU A 114 -2.25 -4.65 23.63
C GLU A 114 -3.65 -4.10 23.92
N ASP A 115 -4.62 -5.00 24.10
CA ASP A 115 -6.02 -4.66 24.44
C ASP A 115 -6.64 -3.60 23.51
N ASP A 116 -6.28 -3.61 22.22
CA ASP A 116 -6.69 -2.59 21.23
C ASP A 116 -6.44 -1.14 21.73
N GLY A 117 -5.36 -0.90 22.48
CA GLY A 117 -5.05 0.41 23.09
C GLY A 117 -6.07 0.85 24.16
N GLY A 118 -6.94 -0.05 24.58
CA GLY A 118 -8.10 0.18 25.43
C GLY A 118 -9.26 0.87 24.72
N CYS A 119 -9.34 0.79 23.39
CA CYS A 119 -10.46 1.30 22.59
C CYS A 119 -11.65 0.33 22.60
N GLU A 120 -12.88 0.84 22.57
CA GLU A 120 -14.07 -0.02 22.50
C GLU A 120 -14.24 -0.72 21.13
N GLU A 121 -13.87 -0.06 20.03
CA GLU A 121 -14.10 -0.59 18.67
C GLU A 121 -12.86 -0.61 17.78
N LEU A 122 -12.18 0.54 17.60
CA LEU A 122 -11.05 0.64 16.68
C LEU A 122 -9.92 1.50 17.26
N CYS A 123 -8.72 0.93 17.35
CA CYS A 123 -7.50 1.66 17.66
C CYS A 123 -6.70 2.07 16.41
N LEU A 124 -6.49 3.37 16.25
CA LEU A 124 -5.66 3.95 15.20
C LEU A 124 -4.40 4.57 15.80
N TYR A 125 -3.22 4.05 15.44
CA TYR A 125 -1.96 4.60 15.92
C TYR A 125 -1.50 5.78 15.05
N ASP A 126 -1.34 6.97 15.64
CA ASP A 126 -0.94 8.19 14.93
C ASP A 126 0.58 8.36 14.77
N GLY A 127 1.36 7.36 15.20
CA GLY A 127 2.82 7.43 15.26
C GLY A 127 3.37 7.81 16.64
N LYS A 128 2.53 8.30 17.56
CA LYS A 128 2.89 8.68 18.93
C LYS A 128 2.00 8.03 19.98
N ARG A 129 0.69 7.91 19.72
CA ARG A 129 -0.30 7.38 20.67
C ARG A 129 -1.46 6.67 19.96
N PRO A 130 -2.15 5.75 20.66
CA PRO A 130 -3.47 5.27 20.27
C PRO A 130 -4.48 6.41 20.15
N VAL A 131 -5.31 6.36 19.11
CA VAL A 131 -6.48 7.21 18.92
C VAL A 131 -7.66 6.29 18.62
N CYS A 132 -8.66 6.28 19.52
CA CYS A 132 -9.84 5.46 19.34
C CYS A 132 -10.79 6.08 18.31
N ALA A 133 -11.46 5.23 17.53
CA ALA A 133 -12.46 5.63 16.56
C ALA A 133 -13.69 4.72 16.67
N CYS A 134 -14.88 5.29 16.45
CA CYS A 134 -16.15 4.58 16.57
C CYS A 134 -16.93 4.66 15.26
N PRO A 135 -16.87 3.65 14.37
CA PRO A 135 -17.64 3.62 13.14
C PRO A 135 -19.14 3.83 13.38
N GLY A 136 -19.67 4.94 12.87
CA GLY A 136 -21.08 5.27 12.99
C GLY A 136 -21.53 5.81 14.37
N ARG A 137 -20.61 6.04 15.29
CA ARG A 137 -20.85 6.67 16.59
C ARG A 137 -19.85 7.81 16.83
N THR A 138 -19.87 8.40 18.01
CA THR A 138 -18.86 9.38 18.43
C THR A 138 -18.00 8.78 19.53
N VAL A 139 -16.74 9.17 19.59
CA VAL A 139 -15.87 8.79 20.72
C VAL A 139 -16.34 9.57 21.94
N GLY A 140 -16.50 8.88 23.06
CA GLY A 140 -16.93 9.43 24.34
C GLY A 140 -15.87 10.32 24.99
N PRO A 141 -16.21 10.99 26.11
CA PRO A 141 -15.32 11.94 26.77
C PRO A 141 -14.04 11.31 27.35
N ASP A 142 -14.06 10.00 27.62
CA ASP A 142 -12.89 9.25 28.07
C ASP A 142 -11.88 8.95 26.95
N GLY A 143 -12.22 9.28 25.71
CA GLY A 143 -11.38 9.05 24.53
C GLY A 143 -11.24 7.58 24.13
N LYS A 144 -12.03 6.68 24.73
CA LYS A 144 -11.90 5.23 24.60
C LYS A 144 -13.20 4.54 24.23
N ASN A 145 -14.25 4.83 24.99
CA ASN A 145 -15.56 4.25 24.80
C ASN A 145 -16.34 5.04 23.75
N CYS A 146 -17.28 4.38 23.10
CA CYS A 146 -18.11 4.96 22.06
C CYS A 146 -19.43 5.45 22.67
N ALA A 147 -19.70 6.74 22.48
CA ALA A 147 -20.90 7.41 22.97
C ALA A 147 -21.84 7.76 21.82
N GLY A 148 -23.14 7.73 22.13
CA GLY A 148 -24.21 8.04 21.19
C GLY A 148 -24.42 6.95 20.13
N GLY A 149 -25.64 6.86 19.63
CA GLY A 149 -25.96 6.16 18.39
C GLY A 149 -26.50 7.19 17.42
N SER A 150 -25.96 7.27 16.21
CA SER A 150 -26.62 8.13 15.22
C SER A 150 -27.90 7.41 14.79
N THR A 151 -29.03 8.11 14.73
CA THR A 151 -30.22 7.58 14.07
C THR A 151 -29.95 7.57 12.57
N TYR A 152 -29.98 6.37 11.98
CA TYR A 152 -29.80 6.19 10.54
C TYR A 152 -31.13 5.82 9.91
N LEU A 153 -31.43 6.45 8.78
CA LEU A 153 -32.48 6.00 7.89
C LEU A 153 -31.83 5.06 6.87
N HIS A 154 -32.20 3.78 6.89
CA HIS A 154 -31.67 2.83 5.92
C HIS A 154 -32.44 2.95 4.61
N ARG A 155 -31.75 3.29 3.53
CA ARG A 155 -32.31 3.19 2.18
C ARG A 155 -32.10 1.76 1.69
N ARG A 156 -33.20 1.04 1.50
CA ARG A 156 -33.22 -0.28 0.88
C ARG A 156 -33.42 -0.14 -0.63
N THR A 157 -32.51 -0.71 -1.40
CA THR A 157 -32.65 -0.91 -2.84
C THR A 157 -32.76 -2.42 -3.13
N SER A 158 -33.01 -2.80 -4.38
CA SER A 158 -33.04 -4.21 -4.79
C SER A 158 -31.69 -4.91 -4.64
N HIS A 159 -30.59 -4.15 -4.54
CA HIS A 159 -29.23 -4.70 -4.53
C HIS A 159 -28.44 -4.38 -3.25
N GLU A 160 -28.81 -3.36 -2.48
CA GLU A 160 -28.06 -2.94 -1.29
C GLU A 160 -28.92 -2.21 -0.24
N ASN A 161 -28.49 -2.32 1.03
CA ASN A 161 -28.95 -1.51 2.15
C ASN A 161 -27.85 -0.52 2.54
N ALA A 162 -28.07 0.77 2.30
CA ALA A 162 -27.10 1.82 2.67
C ALA A 162 -27.64 2.69 3.82
N PRO A 163 -26.85 2.96 4.88
CA PRO A 163 -27.24 3.88 5.95
C PRO A 163 -27.13 5.35 5.48
N MET A 164 -28.17 6.15 5.73
CA MET A 164 -28.12 7.62 5.64
C MET A 164 -28.23 8.21 7.04
N ARG A 165 -27.31 9.11 7.40
CA ARG A 165 -27.30 9.78 8.71
C ARG A 165 -28.36 10.86 8.74
N LEU A 166 -29.24 10.84 9.75
CA LEU A 166 -30.15 11.95 10.01
C LEU A 166 -29.39 13.02 10.80
N GLN A 167 -29.42 14.27 10.31
CA GLN A 167 -28.83 15.43 10.99
C GLN A 167 -29.67 15.80 12.21
#